data_AF-A0A818I1U2-F1
#
_entry.id   AF-A0A818I1U2-F1
#
_cell.length_a   1.000
_cell.length_b   1.000
_cell.length_c   1.000
_cell.angle_alpha   90.00
_cell.angle_beta   90.00
_cell.angle_gamma   90.00
#
_symmetry.space_group_name_H-M   'P 1'
#
loop_
_entity.id
_entity.type
_entity.pdbx_description
1 polymer ?
#
loop_
_entity_poly.entity_id
_entity_poly.type
_entity_poly.pdbx_seq_one_letter_code
_entity_poly.pdbx_strand_id
1 'polypeptide(L)'
;MGLTPIVCIAQDYIHEKPVDDLRLRKAILELRDNKTEHLPGYLPLVPGMPVLLTENIATELGLSNGTRGIFRQLVYDEPPEDVRYHNQNFPPNPKFITQPKYALVEFPSCKLDEKLAQLSSKIVPIAVSEQTFLFDARELLPENVAKAAKINKKTTKLMVKRKALPLISPYSMTTHKSQGQTLGKIIVDLVMPPGPLKLASVYVPLSRVKRLDDLLIIRPFEFATLQVKPSTAQIEELKRLDRIAQNTRKRFRFIA
;
A
#
# COMPACT_ATOMS: atom_id res chain seq x y z
N MET A 1 -16.58 2.55 26.19
CA MET A 1 -15.64 1.43 26.01
C MET A 1 -14.68 1.80 24.91
N GLY A 2 -13.37 1.80 25.18
CA GLY A 2 -12.37 2.10 24.15
C GLY A 2 -12.35 1.02 23.08
N LEU A 3 -12.22 1.41 21.81
CA LEU A 3 -11.99 0.47 20.71
C LEU A 3 -10.62 -0.20 20.93
N THR A 4 -10.58 -1.52 21.06
CA THR A 4 -9.32 -2.26 21.14
C THR A 4 -8.75 -2.44 19.73
N PRO A 5 -7.53 -1.93 19.44
CA PRO A 5 -6.88 -2.17 18.17
C PRO A 5 -6.60 -3.65 17.96
N ILE A 6 -6.84 -4.13 16.75
CA ILE A 6 -6.55 -5.49 16.33
C ILE A 6 -5.37 -5.44 15.37
N VAL A 7 -4.44 -6.38 15.47
CA VAL A 7 -3.40 -6.57 14.46
C VAL A 7 -3.54 -7.97 13.91
N CYS A 8 -4.02 -8.06 12.67
CA CYS A 8 -4.09 -9.32 11.94
C CYS A 8 -2.70 -9.67 11.41
N ILE A 9 -2.13 -10.77 11.89
CA ILE A 9 -0.81 -11.25 11.48
C ILE A 9 -0.99 -12.24 10.33
N ALA A 10 -0.21 -12.04 9.26
CA ALA A 10 -0.16 -12.97 8.14
C ALA A 10 0.38 -14.34 8.54
N GLN A 11 0.00 -15.36 7.79
CA GLN A 11 0.53 -16.71 7.96
C GLN A 11 1.45 -17.06 6.80
N ASP A 12 2.70 -17.37 7.12
CA ASP A 12 3.75 -17.63 6.15
C ASP A 12 4.18 -19.10 6.20
N TYR A 13 4.35 -19.70 5.02
CA TYR A 13 4.72 -21.10 4.84
C TYR A 13 5.92 -21.22 3.89
N ILE A 14 6.82 -22.15 4.20
CA ILE A 14 7.97 -22.54 3.36
C ILE A 14 7.90 -24.06 3.18
N HIS A 15 7.85 -24.52 1.92
CA HIS A 15 7.64 -25.94 1.59
C HIS A 15 6.42 -26.54 2.34
N GLU A 16 5.29 -25.82 2.33
CA GLU A 16 4.03 -26.18 3.03
C GLU A 16 4.13 -26.33 4.56
N LYS A 17 5.26 -25.94 5.17
CA LYS A 17 5.43 -25.90 6.63
C LYS A 17 5.31 -24.47 7.15
N PRO A 18 4.63 -24.24 8.28
CA PRO A 18 4.56 -22.91 8.88
C PRO A 18 5.97 -22.41 9.23
N VAL A 19 6.18 -21.11 9.10
CA VAL A 19 7.44 -20.47 9.49
C VAL A 19 7.47 -20.26 11.01
N ASP A 20 8.02 -21.23 11.73
CA ASP A 20 8.04 -21.24 13.19
C ASP A 20 9.27 -20.53 13.80
N ASP A 21 10.38 -20.42 13.05
CA ASP A 21 11.57 -19.71 13.53
C ASP A 21 11.26 -18.23 13.75
N LEU A 22 11.41 -17.76 15.00
CA LEU A 22 10.99 -16.42 15.41
C LEU A 22 11.70 -15.31 14.63
N ARG A 23 12.99 -15.49 14.32
CA ARG A 23 13.79 -14.47 13.61
C ARG A 23 13.36 -14.40 12.15
N LEU A 24 13.23 -15.55 11.49
CA LEU A 24 12.77 -15.66 10.12
C LEU A 24 11.34 -15.13 9.97
N ARG A 25 10.43 -15.56 10.85
CA ARG A 25 9.04 -15.09 10.87
C ARG A 25 8.97 -13.58 11.01
N LYS A 26 9.69 -13.00 11.98
CA LYS A 26 9.73 -11.54 12.15
C LYS A 26 10.24 -10.84 10.88
N ALA A 27 11.35 -11.30 10.32
CA ALA A 27 11.94 -10.69 9.13
C ALA A 27 10.99 -10.75 7.92
N ILE A 28 10.28 -11.86 7.72
CA ILE A 28 9.32 -12.00 6.62
C ILE A 28 8.07 -11.12 6.85
N LEU A 29 7.57 -11.03 8.09
CA LEU A 29 6.42 -10.18 8.41
C LEU A 29 6.72 -8.68 8.29
N GLU A 30 7.96 -8.27 8.54
CA GLU A 30 8.42 -6.88 8.44
C GLU A 30 8.84 -6.46 7.02
N LEU A 31 8.78 -7.38 6.04
CA LEU A 31 8.98 -7.03 4.64
C LEU A 31 7.97 -5.97 4.19
N ARG A 32 8.46 -5.06 3.35
CA ARG A 32 7.60 -4.11 2.64
C ARG A 32 6.60 -4.87 1.78
N ASP A 33 5.36 -4.42 1.78
CA ASP A 33 4.25 -4.99 1.01
C ASP A 33 4.55 -5.16 -0.49
N ASN A 34 5.33 -4.25 -1.08
CA ASN A 34 5.79 -4.36 -2.48
C ASN A 34 6.77 -5.51 -2.75
N LYS A 35 7.24 -6.21 -1.72
CA LYS A 35 8.03 -7.46 -1.81
C LYS A 35 7.20 -8.70 -1.53
N THR A 36 5.94 -8.54 -1.16
CA THR A 36 5.05 -9.61 -0.71
C THR A 36 3.73 -9.58 -1.47
N GLU A 37 3.80 -9.24 -2.78
CA GLU A 37 2.64 -9.14 -3.67
C GLU A 37 1.49 -8.29 -3.09
N HIS A 38 1.85 -7.21 -2.39
CA HIS A 38 0.93 -6.29 -1.71
C HIS A 38 0.10 -6.90 -0.56
N LEU A 39 0.47 -8.08 -0.07
CA LEU A 39 -0.09 -8.65 1.17
C LEU A 39 0.76 -8.27 2.39
N PRO A 40 0.23 -7.45 3.33
CA PRO A 40 0.99 -7.01 4.50
C PRO A 40 1.25 -8.16 5.49
N GLY A 41 2.39 -8.13 6.18
CA GLY A 41 2.68 -9.07 7.26
C GLY A 41 1.90 -8.75 8.54
N TYR A 42 1.77 -7.46 8.85
CA TYR A 42 0.90 -6.96 9.92
C TYR A 42 -0.16 -6.04 9.34
N LEU A 43 -1.42 -6.32 9.64
CA LEU A 43 -2.55 -5.49 9.25
C LEU A 43 -3.27 -4.95 10.50
N PRO A 44 -2.94 -3.72 10.94
CA PRO A 44 -3.65 -3.04 12.01
C PRO A 44 -5.07 -2.66 11.57
N LEU A 45 -6.05 -2.98 12.40
CA LEU A 45 -7.47 -2.82 12.15
C LEU A 45 -8.18 -2.25 13.38
N VAL A 46 -9.04 -1.26 13.15
CA VAL A 46 -9.95 -0.69 14.14
C VAL A 46 -11.30 -0.52 13.46
N PRO A 47 -12.42 -1.05 14.01
CA PRO A 47 -13.74 -0.86 13.44
C PRO A 47 -14.02 0.61 13.10
N GLY A 48 -14.46 0.88 11.87
CA GLY A 48 -14.70 2.21 11.34
C GLY A 48 -13.51 2.86 10.62
N MET A 49 -12.31 2.27 10.66
CA MET A 49 -11.17 2.80 9.93
C MET A 49 -11.31 2.57 8.41
N PRO A 50 -10.79 3.47 7.57
CA PRO A 50 -10.72 3.24 6.15
C PRO A 50 -9.72 2.12 5.85
N VAL A 51 -10.02 1.32 4.82
CA VAL A 51 -9.16 0.28 4.26
C VAL A 51 -9.11 0.43 2.73
N LEU A 52 -8.06 -0.09 2.12
CA LEU A 52 -7.90 -0.17 0.68
C LEU A 52 -7.78 -1.62 0.25
N LEU A 53 -8.52 -2.02 -0.77
CA LEU A 53 -8.38 -3.34 -1.38
C LEU A 53 -7.08 -3.41 -2.20
N THR A 54 -6.32 -4.49 -2.08
CA THR A 54 -5.03 -4.66 -2.79
C THR A 54 -5.09 -5.57 -4.01
N GLU A 55 -6.24 -6.19 -4.29
CA GLU A 55 -6.46 -7.09 -5.42
C GLU A 55 -7.79 -6.83 -6.13
N ASN A 56 -7.98 -7.43 -7.30
CA ASN A 56 -9.26 -7.36 -8.01
C ASN A 56 -10.12 -8.54 -7.57
N ILE A 57 -11.25 -8.26 -6.91
CA ILE A 57 -12.19 -9.30 -6.46
C ILE A 57 -13.35 -9.43 -7.44
N ALA A 58 -14.02 -8.32 -7.74
CA ALA A 58 -15.19 -8.26 -8.62
C ALA A 58 -15.26 -6.88 -9.26
N THR A 59 -14.57 -6.71 -10.39
CA THR A 59 -14.41 -5.40 -11.05
C THR A 59 -15.73 -4.85 -11.59
N GLU A 60 -16.64 -5.74 -11.99
CA GLU A 60 -18.01 -5.46 -12.41
C GLU A 60 -18.83 -4.81 -11.29
N LEU A 61 -18.57 -5.18 -10.04
CA LEU A 61 -19.19 -4.59 -8.85
C LEU A 61 -18.45 -3.36 -8.32
N GLY A 62 -17.34 -2.97 -8.98
CA GLY A 62 -16.48 -1.88 -8.53
C GLY A 62 -15.57 -2.26 -7.35
N LEU A 63 -15.29 -3.55 -7.14
CA LEU A 63 -14.37 -4.09 -6.14
C LEU A 63 -13.02 -4.45 -6.79
N SER A 64 -12.25 -3.43 -7.12
CA SER A 64 -10.92 -3.55 -7.74
C SER A 64 -9.80 -3.08 -6.81
N ASN A 65 -8.55 -3.38 -7.16
CA ASN A 65 -7.38 -2.88 -6.46
C ASN A 65 -7.42 -1.34 -6.37
N GLY A 66 -7.25 -0.80 -5.17
CA GLY A 66 -7.36 0.62 -4.87
C GLY A 66 -8.76 1.08 -4.45
N THR A 67 -9.75 0.18 -4.42
CA THR A 67 -11.09 0.53 -3.92
C THR A 67 -11.04 0.79 -2.42
N ARG A 68 -11.57 1.94 -2.00
CA ARG A 68 -11.65 2.34 -0.59
C ARG A 68 -12.89 1.73 0.04
N GLY A 69 -12.71 1.13 1.22
CA GLY A 69 -13.78 0.64 2.07
C GLY A 69 -13.63 1.12 3.51
N ILE A 70 -14.59 0.74 4.34
CA ILE A 70 -14.61 1.00 5.77
C ILE A 70 -14.63 -0.36 6.46
N PHE A 71 -13.58 -0.66 7.22
CA PHE A 71 -13.48 -1.91 7.95
C PHE A 71 -14.53 -1.96 9.06
N ARG A 72 -15.30 -3.06 9.13
CA ARG A 72 -16.34 -3.24 10.15
C ARG A 72 -15.92 -4.23 11.22
N GLN A 73 -15.60 -5.46 10.83
CA GLN A 73 -15.20 -6.50 11.77
C GLN A 73 -14.49 -7.66 11.07
N LEU A 74 -13.85 -8.52 11.86
CA LEU A 74 -13.33 -9.80 11.41
C LEU A 74 -14.28 -10.92 11.83
N VAL A 75 -14.35 -11.94 10.99
CA VAL A 75 -15.10 -13.17 11.24
C VAL A 75 -14.12 -14.33 11.25
N TYR A 76 -14.37 -15.29 12.15
CA TYR A 76 -13.51 -16.44 12.39
C TYR A 76 -14.33 -17.72 12.36
N ASP A 77 -13.70 -18.84 12.02
CA ASP A 77 -14.30 -20.17 12.21
C ASP A 77 -14.20 -20.61 13.68
N GLU A 78 -13.09 -20.29 14.34
CA GLU A 78 -12.83 -20.58 15.75
C GLU A 78 -12.51 -19.28 16.53
N PRO A 79 -12.70 -19.23 17.86
CA PRO A 79 -12.34 -18.05 18.65
C PRO A 79 -10.87 -17.65 18.42
N PRO A 80 -10.58 -16.36 18.14
CA PRO A 80 -9.22 -15.95 17.85
C PRO A 80 -8.35 -16.05 19.11
N GLU A 81 -7.21 -16.72 19.00
CA GLU A 81 -6.18 -16.69 20.04
C GLU A 81 -5.40 -15.38 19.98
N ASP A 82 -5.22 -14.74 21.15
CA ASP A 82 -4.35 -13.57 21.28
C ASP A 82 -2.90 -14.03 21.33
N VAL A 83 -2.21 -13.94 20.19
CA VAL A 83 -0.83 -14.39 20.06
C VAL A 83 0.08 -13.34 20.69
N ARG A 84 0.79 -13.69 21.78
CA ARG A 84 1.76 -12.77 22.40
C ARG A 84 2.85 -12.38 21.41
N TYR A 85 2.70 -11.20 20.81
CA TYR A 85 3.66 -10.64 19.89
C TYR A 85 4.26 -9.37 20.51
N HIS A 86 5.54 -9.41 20.88
CA HIS A 86 6.24 -8.21 21.35
C HIS A 86 6.74 -7.43 20.14
N ASN A 87 5.90 -6.54 19.61
CA ASN A 87 6.34 -5.56 18.64
C ASN A 87 6.11 -4.14 19.20
N GLN A 88 7.20 -3.42 19.43
CA GLN A 88 7.21 -2.06 19.99
C GLN A 88 6.60 -1.02 19.04
N ASN A 89 6.30 -1.40 17.78
CA ASN A 89 5.75 -0.51 16.76
C ASN A 89 4.23 -0.30 16.87
N PHE A 90 3.53 -1.01 17.76
CA PHE A 90 2.09 -0.88 17.93
C PHE A 90 1.71 -0.14 19.22
N PRO A 91 0.55 0.56 19.24
CA PRO A 91 0.05 1.19 20.45
C PRO A 91 -0.16 0.16 21.57
N PRO A 92 -0.22 0.59 22.85
CA PRO A 92 -0.41 -0.33 23.98
C PRO A 92 -1.72 -1.14 23.87
N ASN A 93 -1.65 -2.40 24.31
CA ASN A 93 -2.76 -3.36 24.34
C ASN A 93 -3.44 -3.68 22.99
N PRO A 94 -2.70 -3.90 21.88
CA PRO A 94 -3.31 -4.43 20.67
C PRO A 94 -3.60 -5.93 20.86
N LYS A 95 -4.72 -6.40 20.32
CA LYS A 95 -4.99 -7.84 20.19
C LYS A 95 -4.35 -8.35 18.93
N PHE A 96 -3.40 -9.28 19.06
CA PHE A 96 -2.75 -9.89 17.91
C PHE A 96 -3.49 -11.17 17.56
N ILE A 97 -3.99 -11.24 16.35
CA ILE A 97 -4.80 -12.35 15.90
C ILE A 97 -4.18 -12.98 14.67
N THR A 98 -4.44 -14.26 14.49
CA THR A 98 -4.16 -15.00 13.26
C THR A 98 -5.45 -15.62 12.74
N GLN A 99 -5.44 -16.07 11.48
CA GLN A 99 -6.51 -16.91 10.90
C GLN A 99 -7.93 -16.30 10.94
N PRO A 100 -8.16 -15.04 10.51
CA PRO A 100 -9.52 -14.64 10.18
C PRO A 100 -10.05 -15.50 9.03
N LYS A 101 -11.33 -15.84 9.06
CA LYS A 101 -12.02 -16.44 7.92
C LYS A 101 -12.20 -15.41 6.80
N TYR A 102 -12.68 -14.22 7.17
CA TYR A 102 -12.81 -13.05 6.30
C TYR A 102 -12.96 -11.76 7.10
N ALA A 103 -12.76 -10.62 6.45
CA ALA A 103 -13.12 -9.30 6.97
C ALA A 103 -14.45 -8.83 6.37
N LEU A 104 -15.33 -8.25 7.19
CA LEU A 104 -16.49 -7.52 6.69
C LEU A 104 -16.08 -6.07 6.46
N VAL A 105 -16.19 -5.63 5.20
CA VAL A 105 -15.82 -4.29 4.78
C VAL A 105 -16.99 -3.66 4.05
N GLU A 106 -17.34 -2.44 4.43
CA GLU A 106 -18.32 -1.65 3.71
C GLU A 106 -17.66 -0.89 2.58
N PHE A 107 -18.19 -1.01 1.36
CA PHE A 107 -17.70 -0.31 0.18
C PHE A 107 -18.76 0.65 -0.34
N PRO A 108 -18.75 1.94 0.05
CA PRO A 108 -19.75 2.90 -0.38
C PRO A 108 -19.89 3.06 -1.89
N SER A 109 -18.78 2.86 -2.63
CA SER A 109 -18.69 2.90 -4.09
C SER A 109 -19.08 1.60 -4.79
N CYS A 110 -19.36 0.53 -4.04
CA CYS A 110 -19.77 -0.75 -4.61
C CYS A 110 -21.11 -0.60 -5.34
N LYS A 111 -21.19 -1.19 -6.52
CA LYS A 111 -22.38 -1.18 -7.40
C LYS A 111 -23.38 -2.28 -7.07
N LEU A 112 -23.25 -2.90 -5.91
CA LEU A 112 -24.17 -3.94 -5.48
C LEU A 112 -25.49 -3.28 -5.04
N ASP A 113 -26.53 -3.49 -5.84
CA ASP A 113 -27.86 -2.90 -5.61
C ASP A 113 -28.62 -3.60 -4.47
N GLU A 114 -28.40 -4.89 -4.29
CA GLU A 114 -29.01 -5.70 -3.23
C GLU A 114 -28.02 -6.03 -2.10
N LYS A 115 -28.54 -6.43 -0.94
CA LYS A 115 -27.69 -6.90 0.17
C LYS A 115 -27.23 -8.34 -0.07
N LEU A 116 -26.00 -8.65 0.36
CA LEU A 116 -25.51 -10.03 0.36
C LEU A 116 -26.12 -10.79 1.55
N ALA A 117 -27.11 -11.63 1.27
CA ALA A 117 -27.80 -12.45 2.26
C ALA A 117 -28.35 -11.61 3.44
N GLN A 118 -27.84 -11.85 4.64
CA GLN A 118 -28.26 -11.18 5.87
C GLN A 118 -27.43 -9.92 6.20
N LEU A 119 -26.43 -9.59 5.38
CA LEU A 119 -25.59 -8.42 5.60
C LEU A 119 -26.35 -7.12 5.29
N SER A 120 -25.89 -6.00 5.82
CA SER A 120 -26.40 -4.70 5.36
C SER A 120 -25.91 -4.39 3.95
N SER A 121 -26.62 -3.49 3.26
CA SER A 121 -26.23 -3.04 1.92
C SER A 121 -24.76 -2.60 1.89
N LYS A 122 -24.05 -2.93 0.80
CA LYS A 122 -22.64 -2.58 0.54
C LYS A 122 -21.60 -3.16 1.49
N ILE A 123 -21.96 -4.02 2.44
CA ILE A 123 -20.99 -4.82 3.19
C ILE A 123 -20.65 -6.08 2.40
N VAL A 124 -19.36 -6.28 2.18
CA VAL A 124 -18.82 -7.41 1.40
C VAL A 124 -17.84 -8.20 2.28
N PRO A 125 -17.98 -9.53 2.36
CA PRO A 125 -16.96 -10.41 2.92
C PRO A 125 -15.70 -10.43 2.06
N ILE A 126 -14.57 -10.04 2.64
CA ILE A 126 -13.25 -10.07 2.01
C ILE A 126 -12.47 -11.25 2.59
N ALA A 127 -12.37 -12.32 1.80
CA ALA A 127 -11.66 -13.53 2.17
C ALA A 127 -10.15 -13.29 2.28
N VAL A 128 -9.49 -14.19 3.01
CA VAL A 128 -8.02 -14.26 3.02
C VAL A 128 -7.52 -14.65 1.63
N SER A 129 -6.55 -13.90 1.13
CA SER A 129 -5.86 -14.16 -0.14
C SER A 129 -4.55 -14.89 0.12
N GLU A 130 -4.10 -15.65 -0.88
CA GLU A 130 -2.85 -16.40 -0.84
C GLU A 130 -1.92 -15.93 -1.96
N GLN A 131 -0.69 -15.55 -1.61
CA GLN A 131 0.32 -15.10 -2.58
C GLN A 131 1.67 -15.74 -2.28
N THR A 132 2.48 -15.95 -3.32
CA THR A 132 3.82 -16.52 -3.20
C THR A 132 4.86 -15.48 -3.62
N PHE A 133 5.88 -15.28 -2.80
CA PHE A 133 6.98 -14.35 -3.08
C PHE A 133 8.34 -14.93 -2.69
N LEU A 134 9.40 -14.27 -3.16
CA LEU A 134 10.78 -14.66 -2.86
C LEU A 134 11.31 -13.83 -1.70
N PHE A 135 11.70 -14.50 -0.62
CA PHE A 135 12.42 -13.91 0.49
C PHE A 135 13.92 -14.14 0.34
N ASP A 136 14.74 -13.11 0.49
CA ASP A 136 16.19 -13.22 0.44
C ASP A 136 16.75 -13.43 1.85
N ALA A 137 17.40 -14.54 2.13
CA ALA A 137 17.90 -14.83 3.47
C ALA A 137 18.98 -13.83 3.95
N ARG A 138 19.51 -12.98 3.06
CA ARG A 138 20.36 -11.84 3.43
C ARG A 138 19.63 -10.80 4.27
N GLU A 139 18.29 -10.73 4.20
CA GLU A 139 17.46 -9.86 5.05
C GLU A 139 17.57 -10.24 6.55
N LEU A 140 18.07 -11.43 6.87
CA LEU A 140 18.34 -11.86 8.25
C LEU A 140 19.70 -11.38 8.79
N LEU A 141 20.58 -10.93 7.91
CA LEU A 141 21.92 -10.52 8.29
C LEU A 141 21.92 -9.05 8.75
N PRO A 142 22.68 -8.70 9.80
CA PRO A 142 22.92 -7.30 10.13
C PRO A 142 23.50 -6.56 8.92
N GLU A 143 23.04 -5.34 8.65
CA GLU A 143 23.43 -4.56 7.45
C GLU A 143 24.96 -4.47 7.25
N ASN A 144 25.71 -4.39 8.36
CA ASN A 144 27.16 -4.29 8.38
C ASN A 144 27.84 -5.56 7.85
N VAL A 145 27.24 -6.74 8.09
CA VAL A 145 27.74 -8.04 7.64
C VAL A 145 27.30 -8.30 6.19
N ALA A 146 26.07 -7.90 5.82
CA ALA A 146 25.54 -8.05 4.47
C ALA A 146 26.36 -7.28 3.42
N LYS A 147 26.91 -6.11 3.77
CA LYS A 147 27.77 -5.30 2.88
C LYS A 147 29.20 -5.86 2.74
N ALA A 148 29.76 -6.47 3.79
CA ALA A 148 31.11 -7.04 3.78
C ALA A 148 31.17 -8.45 3.15
N ALA A 149 30.06 -9.16 3.20
CA ALA A 149 29.88 -10.49 2.64
C ALA A 149 29.85 -10.46 1.09
N LYS A 150 31.00 -10.60 0.43
CA LYS A 150 31.10 -11.09 -0.97
C LYS A 150 30.71 -12.59 -1.04
N ILE A 151 29.51 -12.94 -0.56
CA ILE A 151 29.05 -14.32 -0.54
C ILE A 151 28.67 -14.73 -1.97
N ASN A 152 29.34 -15.78 -2.45
CA ASN A 152 29.15 -16.39 -3.77
C ASN A 152 27.67 -16.63 -4.09
N LYS A 153 27.30 -16.44 -5.37
CA LYS A 153 25.96 -16.58 -5.99
C LYS A 153 25.32 -17.98 -5.85
N LYS A 154 25.16 -18.52 -4.63
CA LYS A 154 24.27 -19.67 -4.36
C LYS A 154 22.94 -19.15 -3.85
N THR A 155 21.87 -19.70 -4.41
CA THR A 155 20.48 -19.22 -4.34
C THR A 155 20.03 -18.99 -2.90
N THR A 156 20.14 -17.74 -2.45
CA THR A 156 19.81 -17.30 -1.09
C THR A 156 18.31 -17.00 -0.93
N LYS A 157 17.51 -17.37 -1.93
CA LYS A 157 16.09 -17.02 -2.02
C LYS A 157 15.22 -18.19 -1.58
N LEU A 158 14.38 -17.95 -0.60
CA LEU A 158 13.34 -18.87 -0.12
C LEU A 158 12.02 -18.48 -0.78
N MET A 159 11.26 -19.47 -1.26
CA MET A 159 9.90 -19.25 -1.71
C MET A 159 8.98 -19.30 -0.49
N VAL A 160 8.31 -18.18 -0.22
CA VAL A 160 7.36 -18.05 0.89
C VAL A 160 5.96 -17.90 0.32
N LYS A 161 5.04 -18.70 0.85
CA LYS A 161 3.60 -18.62 0.59
C LYS A 161 2.95 -17.90 1.76
N ARG A 162 2.28 -16.78 1.52
CA ARG A 162 1.61 -15.96 2.54
C ARG A 162 0.10 -16.02 2.38
N LYS A 163 -0.60 -16.25 3.49
CA LYS A 163 -2.04 -16.07 3.63
C LYS A 163 -2.32 -14.81 4.47
N ALA A 164 -2.98 -13.83 3.89
CA ALA A 164 -3.36 -12.59 4.57
C ALA A 164 -4.60 -11.95 3.94
N LEU A 165 -5.27 -11.04 4.65
CA LEU A 165 -6.34 -10.24 4.05
C LEU A 165 -5.74 -9.30 2.99
N PRO A 166 -6.35 -9.18 1.79
CA PRO A 166 -5.91 -8.28 0.73
C PRO A 166 -6.34 -6.83 1.00
N LEU A 167 -6.03 -6.34 2.20
CA LEU A 167 -6.42 -5.04 2.71
C LEU A 167 -5.18 -4.32 3.26
N ILE A 168 -5.11 -3.01 3.04
CA ILE A 168 -4.11 -2.14 3.67
C ILE A 168 -4.78 -0.88 4.23
N SER A 169 -4.08 -0.21 5.15
CA SER A 169 -4.48 1.11 5.64
C SER A 169 -4.16 2.20 4.61
N PRO A 170 -5.13 3.04 4.18
CA PRO A 170 -4.93 4.10 3.20
C PRO A 170 -4.50 5.44 3.81
N TYR A 171 -4.14 5.49 5.10
CA TYR A 171 -3.75 6.75 5.78
C TYR A 171 -2.46 7.36 5.21
N SER A 172 -1.55 6.52 4.72
CA SER A 172 -0.33 6.94 4.06
C SER A 172 -0.18 6.23 2.73
N MET A 173 0.22 6.95 1.69
CA MET A 173 0.53 6.36 0.40
C MET A 173 1.81 6.97 -0.16
N THR A 174 2.51 6.21 -1.00
CA THR A 174 3.68 6.73 -1.69
C THR A 174 3.27 7.69 -2.79
N THR A 175 4.15 8.63 -3.12
CA THR A 175 3.99 9.54 -4.27
C THR A 175 3.61 8.79 -5.55
N HIS A 176 4.31 7.68 -5.83
CA HIS A 176 4.05 6.85 -7.01
C HIS A 176 2.63 6.27 -7.03
N LYS A 177 2.13 5.78 -5.88
CA LYS A 177 0.75 5.25 -5.78
C LYS A 177 -0.30 6.35 -5.92
N SER A 178 0.00 7.58 -5.52
CA SER A 178 -0.92 8.72 -5.68
C SER A 178 -1.02 9.24 -7.13
N GLN A 179 -0.09 8.86 -8.01
CA GLN A 179 -0.04 9.38 -9.38
C GLN A 179 -1.34 9.07 -10.14
N GLY A 180 -1.88 10.09 -10.81
CA GLY A 180 -3.15 9.98 -11.55
C GLY A 180 -4.40 10.13 -10.69
N GLN A 181 -4.28 10.13 -9.36
CA GLN A 181 -5.42 10.35 -8.46
C GLN A 181 -5.66 11.85 -8.23
N THR A 182 -6.93 12.22 -8.01
CA THR A 182 -7.30 13.51 -7.41
C THR A 182 -7.72 13.24 -5.98
N LEU A 183 -7.05 13.85 -5.02
CA LEU A 183 -7.27 13.69 -3.58
C LEU A 183 -7.98 14.94 -3.03
N GLY A 184 -8.70 14.75 -1.91
CA GLY A 184 -9.40 15.84 -1.21
C GLY A 184 -8.41 16.73 -0.48
N LYS A 185 -8.14 16.42 0.79
CA LYS A 185 -7.12 17.06 1.61
C LYS A 185 -5.95 16.11 1.85
N ILE A 186 -4.73 16.61 1.73
CA ILE A 186 -3.53 15.79 1.88
C ILE A 186 -2.49 16.46 2.78
N ILE A 187 -1.68 15.61 3.41
CA ILE A 187 -0.47 16.00 4.11
C ILE A 187 0.70 15.45 3.30
N VAL A 188 1.68 16.30 2.99
CA VAL A 188 2.86 15.94 2.20
C VAL A 188 4.12 16.20 3.01
N ASP A 189 5.08 15.28 2.92
CA ASP A 189 6.44 15.48 3.37
C ASP A 189 7.34 15.73 2.17
N LEU A 190 8.00 16.90 2.14
CA LEU A 190 8.90 17.30 1.08
C LEU A 190 10.38 17.13 1.45
N VAL A 191 10.69 16.63 2.65
CA VAL A 191 12.05 16.25 3.00
C VAL A 191 12.34 14.89 2.36
N MET A 192 13.19 14.92 1.35
CA MET A 192 13.44 13.77 0.49
C MET A 192 14.48 12.82 1.11
N PRO A 193 14.34 11.50 0.93
CA PRO A 193 15.36 10.55 1.36
C PRO A 193 16.68 10.79 0.60
N PRO A 194 17.82 10.31 1.14
CA PRO A 194 19.11 10.44 0.48
C PRO A 194 19.08 9.89 -0.95
N GLY A 195 19.60 10.67 -1.90
CA GLY A 195 19.68 10.25 -3.30
C GLY A 195 19.33 11.38 -4.28
N PRO A 196 19.28 11.08 -5.59
CA PRO A 196 18.97 12.07 -6.60
C PRO A 196 17.52 12.52 -6.48
N LEU A 197 17.33 13.82 -6.31
CA LEU A 197 16.02 14.44 -6.28
C LEU A 197 15.39 14.40 -7.68
N LYS A 198 14.27 13.70 -7.81
CA LYS A 198 13.49 13.64 -9.05
C LYS A 198 12.36 14.66 -9.00
N LEU A 199 12.15 15.39 -10.11
CA LEU A 199 11.05 16.36 -10.25
C LEU A 199 9.69 15.74 -9.90
N ALA A 200 9.44 14.51 -10.35
CA ALA A 200 8.19 13.80 -10.09
C ALA A 200 7.93 13.57 -8.59
N SER A 201 8.98 13.42 -7.76
CA SER A 201 8.83 13.22 -6.32
C SER A 201 8.20 14.43 -5.62
N VAL A 202 8.33 15.63 -6.20
CA VAL A 202 7.80 16.90 -5.69
C VAL A 202 6.51 17.28 -6.41
N TYR A 203 6.53 17.25 -7.75
CA TYR A 203 5.40 17.69 -8.56
C TYR A 203 4.16 16.80 -8.40
N VAL A 204 4.34 15.48 -8.34
CA VAL A 204 3.20 14.54 -8.24
C VAL A 204 2.39 14.77 -6.97
N PRO A 205 2.94 14.76 -5.74
CA PRO A 205 2.12 14.91 -4.54
C PRO A 205 1.45 16.29 -4.47
N LEU A 206 2.17 17.36 -4.86
CA LEU A 206 1.62 18.73 -4.86
C LEU A 206 0.47 18.94 -5.85
N SER A 207 0.46 18.19 -6.96
CA SER A 207 -0.59 18.26 -7.98
C SER A 207 -1.77 17.32 -7.72
N ARG A 208 -1.85 16.64 -6.56
CA ARG A 208 -2.97 15.74 -6.26
C ARG A 208 -4.21 16.47 -5.74
N VAL A 209 -4.07 17.70 -5.24
CA VAL A 209 -5.19 18.51 -4.73
C VAL A 209 -5.61 19.58 -5.73
N LYS A 210 -6.87 20.01 -5.64
CA LYS A 210 -7.43 21.07 -6.51
C LYS A 210 -7.15 22.48 -6.00
N ARG A 211 -6.97 22.65 -4.69
CA ARG A 211 -6.76 23.95 -4.04
C ARG A 211 -5.55 23.87 -3.11
N LEU A 212 -4.84 24.99 -2.98
CA LEU A 212 -3.71 25.07 -2.05
C LEU A 212 -4.15 24.91 -0.58
N ASP A 213 -5.36 25.38 -0.23
CA ASP A 213 -5.96 25.23 1.12
C ASP A 213 -6.14 23.76 1.56
N ASP A 214 -6.13 22.83 0.60
CA ASP A 214 -6.27 21.40 0.84
C ASP A 214 -4.90 20.68 0.97
N LEU A 215 -3.78 21.41 0.87
CA LEU A 215 -2.42 20.91 1.00
C LEU A 215 -1.79 21.36 2.32
N LEU A 216 -1.32 20.42 3.14
CA LEU A 216 -0.46 20.70 4.27
C LEU A 216 0.94 20.11 4.05
N ILE A 217 1.98 20.92 4.20
CA ILE A 217 3.37 20.44 4.23
C ILE A 217 3.75 20.22 5.70
N ILE A 218 4.09 18.99 6.06
CA ILE A 218 4.17 18.58 7.48
C ILE A 218 5.37 19.16 8.25
N ARG A 219 6.43 19.57 7.54
CA ARG A 219 7.66 20.10 8.15
C ARG A 219 8.40 21.05 7.20
N PRO A 220 9.27 21.94 7.73
CA PRO A 220 10.16 22.75 6.90
C PRO A 220 11.03 21.89 5.98
N PHE A 221 11.36 22.42 4.79
CA PHE A 221 12.19 21.77 3.78
C PHE A 221 13.02 22.82 3.02
N GLU A 222 14.08 22.39 2.35
CA GLU A 222 14.96 23.28 1.58
C GLU A 222 14.24 23.81 0.33
N PHE A 223 14.28 25.14 0.11
CA PHE A 223 13.59 25.74 -1.06
C PHE A 223 14.10 25.17 -2.40
N ALA A 224 15.38 24.76 -2.46
CA ALA A 224 15.97 24.08 -3.61
C ALA A 224 15.20 22.83 -4.05
N THR A 225 14.44 22.18 -3.15
CA THR A 225 13.58 21.03 -3.48
C THR A 225 12.49 21.38 -4.50
N LEU A 226 12.02 22.62 -4.53
CA LEU A 226 11.03 23.10 -5.53
C LEU A 226 11.67 23.53 -6.85
N GLN A 227 12.99 23.68 -6.91
CA GLN A 227 13.71 24.24 -8.05
C GLN A 227 14.26 23.17 -9.01
N VAL A 228 13.84 21.92 -8.84
CA VAL A 228 14.24 20.80 -9.69
C VAL A 228 13.72 21.05 -11.09
N LYS A 229 14.63 21.09 -12.07
CA LYS A 229 14.25 21.30 -13.47
C LYS A 229 13.92 19.96 -14.15
N PRO A 230 13.00 19.96 -15.14
CA PRO A 230 12.86 18.81 -16.03
C PRO A 230 14.18 18.53 -16.76
N SER A 231 14.39 17.28 -17.19
CA SER A 231 15.56 16.94 -18.00
C SER A 231 15.52 17.64 -19.36
N THR A 232 16.68 17.80 -20.01
CA THR A 232 16.77 18.35 -21.37
C THR A 232 15.84 17.62 -22.33
N ALA A 233 15.80 16.29 -22.27
CA ALA A 233 14.91 15.47 -23.09
C ALA A 233 13.42 15.77 -22.84
N GLN A 234 13.01 16.00 -21.58
CA GLN A 234 11.63 16.38 -21.26
C GLN A 234 11.30 17.78 -21.81
N ILE A 235 12.23 18.73 -21.72
CA ILE A 235 12.05 20.09 -22.25
C ILE A 235 11.94 20.06 -23.79
N GLU A 236 12.79 19.28 -24.46
CA GLU A 236 12.75 19.11 -25.91
C GLU A 236 11.45 18.47 -26.38
N GLU A 237 10.96 17.48 -25.63
CA GLU A 237 9.68 16.83 -25.91
C GLU A 237 8.49 17.80 -25.75
N LEU A 238 8.46 18.60 -24.69
CA LEU A 238 7.44 19.66 -24.53
C LEU A 238 7.46 20.65 -25.70
N LYS A 239 8.65 21.10 -26.12
CA LYS A 239 8.80 21.98 -27.30
C LYS A 239 8.36 21.29 -28.59
N ARG A 240 8.55 19.98 -28.74
CA ARG A 240 8.07 19.20 -29.90
C ARG A 240 6.54 19.15 -29.91
N LEU A 241 5.92 18.87 -28.76
CA LEU A 241 4.46 18.84 -28.61
C LEU A 241 3.82 20.19 -28.90
N ASP A 242 4.41 21.30 -28.44
CA ASP A 242 3.93 22.66 -28.74
C ASP A 242 3.97 22.97 -30.24
N ARG A 243 5.06 22.60 -30.92
CA ARG A 243 5.16 22.76 -32.39
C ARG A 243 4.08 21.97 -33.12
N ILE A 244 3.81 20.74 -32.70
CA ILE A 244 2.74 19.91 -33.27
C ILE A 244 1.36 20.53 -33.02
N ALA A 245 1.10 21.02 -31.82
CA ALA A 245 -0.15 21.69 -31.48
C ALA A 245 -0.38 22.95 -32.35
N GLN A 246 0.65 23.77 -32.53
CA GLN A 246 0.60 24.95 -33.41
C GLN A 246 0.35 24.59 -34.87
N ASN A 247 1.03 23.57 -35.40
CA ASN A 247 0.81 23.09 -36.77
C ASN A 247 -0.61 22.56 -36.98
N THR A 248 -1.13 21.81 -35.99
CA THR A 248 -2.51 21.29 -36.01
C THR A 248 -3.51 22.44 -36.02
N ARG A 249 -3.36 23.44 -35.14
CA ARG A 249 -4.21 24.64 -35.13
C ARG A 249 -4.18 25.40 -36.46
N LYS A 250 -3.02 25.52 -37.13
CA LYS A 250 -2.91 26.16 -38.45
C LYS A 250 -3.65 25.37 -39.53
N ARG A 251 -3.48 24.04 -39.56
CA ARG A 251 -4.07 23.15 -40.57
C ARG A 251 -5.60 23.10 -40.51
N PHE A 252 -6.17 23.12 -39.31
CA PHE A 252 -7.60 22.99 -39.08
C PHE A 252 -8.30 24.31 -38.75
N ARG A 253 -7.64 25.46 -39.00
CA ARG A 253 -8.14 26.79 -38.65
C ARG A 253 -9.46 27.17 -39.32
N PHE A 254 -9.82 26.50 -40.42
CA PHE A 254 -10.99 26.81 -41.26
C PHE A 254 -12.07 25.71 -41.25
N ILE A 255 -12.02 24.76 -40.29
CA ILE A 255 -13.00 23.67 -40.16
C ILE A 255 -13.91 23.89 -38.94
N ALA A 256 -14.17 25.14 -38.55
CA ALA A 256 -15.11 25.51 -37.50
C ALA A 256 -16.15 26.49 -38.04
#